data_AF-A0A351GNM3-F1
#
_entry.id   AF-A0A351GNM3-F1
#
_cell.length_a   1.000
_cell.length_b   1.000
_cell.length_c   1.000
_cell.angle_alpha   90.00
_cell.angle_beta   90.00
_cell.angle_gamma   90.00
#
_symmetry.space_group_name_H-M   'P 1'
#
loop_
_entity.id
_entity.type
_entity.pdbx_description
1 polymer ?
#
loop_
_entity_poly.entity_id
_entity_poly.type
_entity_poly.pdbx_seq_one_letter_code
_entity_poly.pdbx_strand_id
1 'polypeptide(L)'
;TPDFEVVTDPILSLFTFRYVPDTDQDLDVLNQKLVDAINDDGRIYLTQTIHKGQKVIRFQVGQFDCEKQDIETAYDVILQIAKDIT
;
A
#
# COMPACT_ATOMS: atom_id res chain seq x y z
N THR A 1 11.74 2.26 2.11
CA THR A 1 11.59 3.09 0.90
C THR A 1 11.26 4.50 1.33
N PRO A 2 11.81 5.55 0.70
CA PRO A 2 11.42 6.93 1.01
C PRO A 2 9.91 7.11 0.92
N ASP A 3 9.34 7.99 1.74
CA ASP A 3 7.92 8.35 1.74
C ASP A 3 6.94 7.20 2.06
N PHE A 4 7.42 6.07 2.58
CA PHE A 4 6.56 4.99 3.06
C PHE A 4 6.89 4.64 4.52
N GLU A 5 5.84 4.47 5.32
CA GLU A 5 5.95 3.98 6.70
C GLU A 5 5.22 2.64 6.85
N VAL A 6 5.83 1.71 7.59
CA VAL A 6 5.13 0.52 8.10
C VAL A 6 4.44 0.91 9.41
N VAL A 7 3.12 0.78 9.48
CA VAL A 7 2.32 1.26 10.62
C VAL A 7 2.13 0.19 11.70
N THR A 8 2.10 -1.08 11.30
CA THR A 8 2.01 -2.21 12.23
C THR A 8 3.16 -3.16 11.99
N ASP A 9 3.77 -3.65 13.07
CA ASP A 9 4.71 -4.75 12.97
C ASP A 9 4.09 -5.94 12.22
N PRO A 10 4.83 -6.62 11.33
CA PRO A 10 4.31 -7.78 10.62
C PRO A 10 3.90 -8.89 11.58
N ILE A 11 2.67 -9.37 11.44
CA ILE A 11 2.20 -10.60 12.09
C ILE A 11 2.05 -11.65 10.99
N LEU A 12 2.94 -12.64 11.00
CA LEU A 12 3.11 -13.59 9.91
C LEU A 12 3.39 -12.86 8.59
N SER A 13 2.49 -12.96 7.61
CA SER A 13 2.62 -12.39 6.29
C SER A 13 1.74 -11.16 6.04
N LEU A 14 1.13 -10.63 7.11
CA LEU A 14 0.30 -9.42 7.06
C LEU A 14 0.99 -8.27 7.77
N PHE A 15 1.06 -7.14 7.10
CA PHE A 15 1.43 -5.86 7.70
C PHE A 15 0.59 -4.73 7.09
N THR A 16 0.71 -3.55 7.67
CA THR A 16 0.06 -2.35 7.16
C THR A 16 1.09 -1.26 6.92
N PHE A 17 0.85 -0.45 5.90
CA PHE A 17 1.71 0.65 5.54
C PHE A 17 0.90 1.87 5.12
N ARG A 18 1.59 3.01 5.06
CA ARG A 18 1.08 4.26 4.50
C ARG A 18 2.12 4.91 3.59
N TYR A 19 1.63 5.63 2.61
CA TYR A 19 2.39 6.60 1.82
C TYR A 19 2.31 7.97 2.51
N VAL A 20 3.48 8.55 2.79
CA VAL A 20 3.70 9.74 3.62
C VAL A 20 4.73 10.69 2.97
N PRO A 21 4.47 11.16 1.73
CA PRO A 21 5.36 12.13 1.10
C PRO A 21 5.29 13.49 1.79
N ASP A 22 6.28 14.35 1.53
CA ASP A 22 6.24 15.75 1.92
C ASP A 22 5.18 16.50 1.11
N THR A 23 3.98 16.64 1.68
CA THR A 23 2.82 17.25 1.03
C THR A 23 1.86 17.88 2.05
N ASP A 24 1.12 18.91 1.61
CA ASP A 24 0.05 19.53 2.41
C ASP A 24 -1.28 18.77 2.32
N GLN A 25 -1.34 17.66 1.57
CA GLN A 25 -2.54 16.83 1.44
C GLN A 25 -2.85 16.04 2.72
N ASP A 26 -4.13 15.83 2.98
CA ASP A 26 -4.57 14.91 4.03
C ASP A 26 -4.11 13.48 3.68
N LEU A 27 -3.25 12.91 4.52
CA LEU A 27 -2.67 11.59 4.32
C LEU A 27 -3.72 10.48 4.26
N ASP A 28 -4.87 10.62 4.93
CA ASP A 28 -5.93 9.62 4.86
C ASP A 28 -6.65 9.65 3.51
N VAL A 29 -6.86 10.85 2.95
CA VAL A 29 -7.39 11.03 1.60
C VAL A 29 -6.39 10.51 0.56
N LEU A 30 -5.11 10.82 0.74
CA LEU A 30 -4.05 10.37 -0.16
C LEU A 30 -3.91 8.84 -0.17
N ASN A 31 -3.93 8.19 1.00
CA ASN A 31 -3.83 6.73 1.10
C ASN A 31 -5.10 6.02 0.60
N GLN A 32 -6.27 6.65 0.72
CA GLN A 32 -7.49 6.15 0.07
C GLN A 32 -7.36 6.24 -1.46
N LYS A 33 -6.90 7.38 -1.99
CA LYS A 33 -6.64 7.55 -3.43
C LYS A 33 -5.61 6.53 -3.95
N LEU A 34 -4.57 6.23 -3.16
CA LEU A 34 -3.55 5.25 -3.51
C LEU A 34 -4.12 3.84 -3.65
N VAL A 35 -4.87 3.35 -2.65
CA VAL A 35 -5.44 1.99 -2.74
C VAL A 35 -6.48 1.88 -3.86
N ASP A 36 -7.25 2.94 -4.10
CA ASP A 36 -8.23 2.98 -5.20
C ASP A 36 -7.51 2.94 -6.55
N ALA A 37 -6.50 3.78 -6.76
CA ALA A 37 -5.72 3.79 -8.00
C ALA A 37 -4.95 2.47 -8.26
N ILE A 38 -4.42 1.82 -7.20
CA ILE A 38 -3.80 0.50 -7.31
C ILE A 38 -4.83 -0.54 -7.79
N ASN A 39 -6.02 -0.54 -7.21
CA ASN A 39 -7.06 -1.51 -7.55
C ASN A 39 -7.66 -1.24 -8.94
N ASP A 40 -7.78 0.03 -9.34
CA ASP A 40 -8.24 0.45 -10.67
C ASP A 40 -7.21 0.10 -11.77
N ASP A 41 -5.90 0.16 -11.46
CA ASP A 41 -4.82 -0.29 -12.35
C ASP A 41 -4.89 -1.81 -12.63
N GLY A 42 -5.34 -2.60 -11.66
CA GLY A 42 -5.72 -4.00 -11.86
C GLY A 42 -4.57 -5.00 -11.92
N ARG A 43 -3.30 -4.58 -11.83
CA ARG A 43 -2.15 -5.50 -11.75
C ARG A 43 -2.05 -6.23 -10.41
N ILE A 44 -2.47 -5.58 -9.33
CA ILE A 44 -2.55 -6.15 -7.98
C ILE A 44 -3.85 -5.70 -7.31
N TYR A 45 -4.24 -6.36 -6.23
CA TYR A 45 -5.38 -5.97 -5.41
C TYR A 45 -4.98 -5.87 -3.95
N LEU A 46 -5.26 -4.72 -3.32
CA LEU A 46 -5.01 -4.46 -1.91
C LEU A 46 -6.29 -3.99 -1.21
N THR A 47 -6.30 -4.18 0.11
CA THR A 47 -7.38 -3.67 0.97
C THR A 47 -6.83 -2.65 1.94
N GLN A 48 -7.73 -1.87 2.52
CA GLN A 48 -7.43 -0.81 3.47
C GLN A 48 -8.29 -0.95 4.72
N THR A 49 -7.85 -0.32 5.81
CA THR A 49 -8.62 -0.22 7.05
C THR A 49 -8.29 1.08 7.79
N ILE A 50 -8.96 1.33 8.91
CA ILE A 50 -8.61 2.36 9.86
C ILE A 50 -7.87 1.72 11.04
N HIS A 51 -6.65 2.18 11.32
CA HIS A 51 -5.87 1.77 12.49
C HIS A 51 -5.54 3.02 13.31
N LYS A 52 -5.95 3.06 14.59
CA LYS A 52 -5.74 4.21 15.49
C LYS A 52 -6.15 5.58 14.88
N GLY A 53 -7.24 5.58 14.12
CA GLY A 53 -7.77 6.79 13.47
C GLY A 53 -7.08 7.17 12.16
N GLN A 54 -6.12 6.38 11.67
CA GLN A 54 -5.43 6.62 10.41
C GLN A 54 -5.84 5.60 9.34
N LYS A 55 -6.00 6.04 8.10
CA LYS A 55 -6.17 5.17 6.94
C LYS A 55 -4.86 4.45 6.64
N VAL A 56 -4.89 3.13 6.65
CA VAL A 56 -3.73 2.26 6.35
C VAL A 56 -4.07 1.27 5.24
N ILE A 57 -3.07 0.94 4.42
CA ILE A 57 -3.17 -0.09 3.39
C ILE A 57 -2.64 -1.41 3.98
N ARG A 58 -3.39 -2.49 3.80
CA ARG A 58 -3.08 -3.83 4.28
C ARG A 58 -2.42 -4.62 3.16
N PHE A 59 -1.17 -5.01 3.37
CA PHE A 59 -0.46 -5.94 2.50
C PHE A 59 -0.46 -7.31 3.15
N GLN A 60 -1.02 -8.30 2.47
CA GLN A 60 -1.06 -9.68 2.95
C GLN A 60 -0.61 -10.62 1.84
N VAL A 61 0.42 -11.41 2.15
CA VAL A 61 0.92 -12.45 1.26
C VAL A 61 0.42 -13.80 1.75
N GLY A 62 -0.12 -14.64 0.86
CA GLY A 62 -0.56 -15.97 1.27
C GLY A 62 -1.38 -16.75 0.25
N GLN A 63 -1.45 -16.27 -0.99
CA GLN A 63 -1.92 -17.10 -2.10
C GLN A 63 -0.92 -18.24 -2.33
N PHE A 64 -1.44 -19.44 -2.59
CA PHE A 64 -0.62 -20.65 -2.69
C PHE A 64 0.42 -20.57 -3.81
N ASP A 65 0.06 -19.93 -4.93
CA ASP A 65 0.92 -19.79 -6.11
C ASP A 65 1.71 -18.47 -6.11
N CYS A 66 1.76 -17.76 -4.98
CA CYS A 66 2.53 -16.50 -4.89
C CYS A 66 4.03 -16.78 -4.90
N GLU A 67 4.71 -16.23 -5.89
CA GLU A 67 6.16 -16.29 -6.06
C GLU A 67 6.83 -14.97 -5.68
N LYS A 68 8.16 -15.00 -5.59
CA LYS A 68 8.98 -13.80 -5.34
C LYS A 68 8.70 -12.70 -6.37
N GLN A 69 8.49 -13.08 -7.64
CA GLN A 69 8.22 -12.14 -8.72
C GLN A 69 6.91 -11.38 -8.52
N ASP A 70 5.90 -12.00 -7.90
CA ASP A 70 4.63 -11.33 -7.60
C ASP A 70 4.82 -10.24 -6.54
N ILE A 71 5.69 -10.50 -5.55
CA ILE A 71 6.03 -9.52 -4.51
C ILE A 71 6.82 -8.35 -5.10
N GLU A 72 7.78 -8.64 -5.99
CA GLU A 72 8.52 -7.61 -6.72
C GLU A 72 7.59 -6.77 -7.60
N THR A 73 6.66 -7.41 -8.31
CA THR A 73 5.63 -6.73 -9.10
C THR A 73 4.75 -5.83 -8.23
N ALA A 74 4.28 -6.33 -7.09
CA ALA A 74 3.46 -5.54 -6.19
C ALA A 74 4.21 -4.33 -5.64
N TYR A 75 5.47 -4.51 -5.27
CA TYR A 75 6.34 -3.42 -4.82
C TYR A 75 6.48 -2.33 -5.91
N ASP A 76 6.81 -2.72 -7.14
CA ASP A 76 6.99 -1.78 -8.25
C ASP A 76 5.70 -1.05 -8.61
N VAL A 77 4.56 -1.75 -8.62
CA VAL A 77 3.23 -1.16 -8.86
C VAL A 77 2.90 -0.12 -7.79
N ILE A 78 3.09 -0.44 -6.51
CA ILE A 78 2.83 0.51 -5.40
C ILE A 78 3.66 1.78 -5.57
N LEU A 79 4.95 1.65 -5.91
CA LEU A 79 5.83 2.82 -6.11
C LEU A 79 5.46 3.63 -7.34
N GLN A 80 5.08 2.96 -8.43
CA GLN A 80 4.67 3.63 -9.66
C GLN A 80 3.40 4.44 -9.41
N ILE A 81 2.35 3.82 -8.89
CA ILE A 81 1.06 4.49 -8.65
C ILE A 81 1.22 5.62 -7.62
N ALA A 82 2.01 5.43 -6.57
CA ALA A 82 2.26 6.50 -5.59
C ALA A 82 2.91 7.75 -6.23
N LYS A 83 3.81 7.57 -7.20
CA LYS A 83 4.40 8.68 -7.97
C LYS A 83 3.39 9.34 -8.90
N ASP A 84 2.47 8.57 -9.48
CA ASP A 84 1.50 9.09 -10.46
C ASP A 84 0.35 9.89 -9.81
N ILE A 85 0.04 9.62 -8.54
CA ILE A 85 -1.05 10.30 -7.82
C ILE A 85 -0.63 11.55 -7.05
N THR A 86 0.68 11.82 -6.96
CA THR A 86 1.30 12.91 -6.20
C THR A 86 1.76 14.01 -7.12
#